data_AF-A0A1H3PS47-F1
#
_entry.id   AF-A0A1H3PS47-F1
#
_cell.length_a   1.000
_cell.length_b   1.000
_cell.length_c   1.000
_cell.angle_alpha   90.00
_cell.angle_beta   90.00
_cell.angle_gamma   90.00
#
_symmetry.space_group_name_H-M   'P 1'
#
loop_
_entity.id
_entity.type
_entity.pdbx_description
1 polymer ?
#
loop_
_entity_poly.entity_id
_entity_poly.type
_entity_poly.pdbx_seq_one_letter_code
_entity_poly.pdbx_strand_id
1 'polypeptide(L)'
;MERSGSTDERFYAIVTDLVGTPTELVDEYGNLAWFGQTTAWGLPIARGGTAATPLRFPGQYADPESGLNYNYFRYYDPETARYFSPDPLGLAGGYAPHSYVPNPLTWLDPLGLSLLDVIKNGVHIVVHEYDADKPAHAHVTGRGREVRIGPNGYPLHNQPDLSSQQRQIVEHYKKEIRKAVRKLGKRNQAAQREEEARKAAANKPCDG
;
A
#
# COMPACT_ATOMS: atom_id res chain seq x y z
N MET A 1 -9.69 -28.08 -41.09
CA MET A 1 -9.35 -26.65 -41.05
C MET A 1 -8.80 -26.38 -39.66
N GLU A 2 -7.49 -26.50 -39.49
CA GLU A 2 -6.81 -26.38 -38.19
C GLU A 2 -6.76 -24.90 -37.78
N ARG A 3 -7.17 -24.59 -36.54
CA ARG A 3 -6.82 -23.32 -35.89
C ARG A 3 -5.64 -23.59 -34.98
N SER A 4 -4.43 -23.33 -35.47
CA SER A 4 -3.27 -23.09 -34.61
C SER A 4 -2.95 -21.61 -34.68
N GLY A 5 -3.63 -20.82 -33.85
CA GLY A 5 -3.25 -19.45 -33.58
C GLY A 5 -2.23 -19.49 -32.46
N SER A 6 -0.94 -19.45 -32.80
CA SER A 6 0.11 -19.17 -31.82
C SER A 6 -0.17 -17.79 -31.22
N THR A 7 -0.44 -17.75 -29.92
CA THR A 7 -0.42 -16.49 -29.16
C THR A 7 1.03 -16.01 -29.15
N ASP A 8 1.28 -14.79 -29.63
CA ASP A 8 2.58 -14.11 -29.49
C ASP A 8 2.73 -13.73 -28.01
N GLU A 9 3.39 -14.60 -27.24
CA GLU A 9 3.69 -14.36 -25.82
C GLU A 9 4.93 -13.47 -25.73
N ARG A 10 4.80 -12.29 -25.10
CA ARG A 10 5.93 -11.40 -24.84
C ARG A 10 6.17 -11.27 -23.35
N PHE A 11 7.43 -11.42 -22.96
CA PHE A 11 7.86 -11.31 -21.58
C PHE A 11 8.60 -9.99 -21.37
N TYR A 12 8.24 -9.29 -20.29
CA TYR A 12 8.92 -8.08 -19.86
C TYR A 12 9.31 -8.19 -18.39
N ALA A 13 10.54 -7.80 -18.07
CA ALA A 13 10.93 -7.48 -16.70
C ALA A 13 10.45 -6.07 -16.36
N ILE A 14 9.83 -5.90 -15.19
CA ILE A 14 9.39 -4.59 -14.69
C ILE A 14 10.47 -4.05 -13.76
N VAL A 15 11.05 -2.91 -14.13
CA VAL A 15 11.92 -2.13 -13.24
C VAL A 15 11.06 -1.11 -12.52
N THR A 16 11.29 -0.95 -11.22
CA THR A 16 10.52 -0.04 -10.37
C THR A 16 11.40 0.96 -9.65
N ASP A 17 10.78 2.06 -9.20
CA ASP A 17 11.37 2.96 -8.21
C ASP A 17 11.37 2.34 -6.79
N LEU A 18 11.77 3.13 -5.79
CA LEU A 18 11.88 2.71 -4.39
C LEU A 18 10.54 2.25 -3.77
N VAL A 19 9.42 2.81 -4.23
CA VAL A 19 8.10 2.47 -3.70
C VAL A 19 7.37 1.44 -4.57
N GLY A 20 8.00 0.94 -5.63
CA GLY A 20 7.46 -0.09 -6.49
C GLY A 20 6.66 0.45 -7.68
N THR A 21 6.75 1.75 -8.01
CA THR A 21 6.16 2.31 -9.23
C THR A 21 6.95 1.82 -10.44
N PRO A 22 6.32 1.25 -11.48
CA PRO A 22 7.02 0.89 -12.71
C PRO A 22 7.65 2.10 -13.39
N THR A 23 8.96 2.05 -13.60
CA THR A 23 9.72 3.08 -14.34
C THR A 23 10.11 2.59 -15.72
N GLU A 24 10.37 1.29 -15.89
CA GLU A 24 10.80 0.71 -17.16
C GLU A 24 10.21 -0.69 -17.37
N LEU A 25 10.01 -1.05 -18.65
CA LEU A 25 9.84 -2.43 -19.09
C LEU A 25 11.03 -2.81 -19.95
N VAL A 26 11.65 -3.92 -19.63
CA VAL A 26 12.80 -4.47 -20.36
C VAL A 26 12.38 -5.78 -21.01
N ASP A 27 12.62 -5.93 -22.30
CA ASP A 27 12.32 -7.17 -23.03
C ASP A 27 13.30 -8.30 -22.69
N GLU A 28 13.04 -9.49 -23.22
CA GLU A 28 13.86 -10.69 -23.02
C GLU A 28 15.31 -10.57 -23.55
N TYR A 29 15.58 -9.60 -24.42
CA TYR A 29 16.91 -9.31 -24.96
C TYR A 29 17.64 -8.20 -24.18
N GLY A 30 17.01 -7.63 -23.16
CA GLY A 30 17.57 -6.53 -22.37
C GLY A 30 17.33 -5.14 -22.98
N ASN A 31 16.49 -5.01 -24.01
CA ASN A 31 16.17 -3.70 -24.58
C ASN A 31 15.05 -3.01 -23.80
N LEU A 32 15.12 -1.68 -23.74
CA LEU A 32 14.06 -0.86 -23.16
C LEU A 32 12.82 -0.86 -24.07
N ALA A 33 11.79 -1.58 -23.66
CA ALA A 33 10.52 -1.69 -24.39
C ALA A 33 9.54 -0.58 -24.01
N TRP A 34 9.62 -0.07 -22.78
CA TRP A 34 8.82 1.07 -22.30
C TRP A 34 9.54 1.80 -21.17
N PHE A 35 9.31 3.11 -21.06
CA PHE A 35 9.67 3.88 -19.87
C PHE A 35 8.53 4.82 -19.46
N GLY A 36 8.51 5.15 -18.16
CA GLY A 36 7.62 6.13 -17.58
C GLY A 36 8.31 6.96 -16.51
N GLN A 37 8.07 8.27 -16.53
CA GLN A 37 8.47 9.22 -15.52
C GLN A 37 7.23 9.89 -14.97
N THR A 38 7.16 10.00 -13.65
CA THR A 38 6.06 10.61 -12.93
C THR A 38 6.58 11.65 -11.94
N THR A 39 5.68 12.52 -11.45
CA THR A 39 5.95 13.30 -10.25
C THR A 39 5.97 12.38 -9.03
N ALA A 40 6.36 12.94 -7.87
CA ALA A 40 6.27 12.23 -6.59
C ALA A 40 4.84 11.74 -6.25
N TRP A 41 3.80 12.29 -6.89
CA TRP A 41 2.40 11.91 -6.70
C TRP A 41 1.83 11.11 -7.88
N GLY A 42 2.69 10.56 -8.74
CA GLY A 42 2.26 9.63 -9.78
C GLY A 42 1.65 10.31 -11.02
N LEU A 43 1.67 11.64 -11.10
CA LEU A 43 1.27 12.37 -12.32
C LEU A 43 2.29 12.10 -13.44
N PRO A 44 1.89 11.59 -14.61
CA PRO A 44 2.81 11.33 -15.71
C PRO A 44 3.48 12.61 -16.23
N ILE A 45 4.81 12.60 -16.33
CA ILE A 45 5.62 13.68 -16.93
C ILE A 45 6.03 13.29 -18.34
N ALA A 46 6.55 12.08 -18.51
CA ALA A 46 6.99 11.54 -19.78
C ALA A 46 6.79 10.03 -19.80
N ARG A 47 6.49 9.47 -20.97
CA ARG A 47 6.44 8.02 -21.20
C ARG A 47 6.65 7.73 -22.68
N GLY A 48 7.19 6.57 -23.00
CA GLY A 48 7.42 6.17 -24.39
C GLY A 48 7.92 4.73 -24.51
N GLY A 49 8.07 4.25 -25.74
CA GLY A 49 8.49 2.89 -26.05
C GLY A 49 7.55 2.20 -27.04
N THR A 50 7.85 0.94 -27.34
CA THR A 50 7.06 0.07 -28.22
C THR A 50 6.01 -0.74 -27.46
N ALA A 51 6.16 -0.86 -26.14
CA ALA A 51 5.20 -1.47 -25.22
C ALA A 51 4.48 -0.40 -24.38
N ALA A 52 3.54 -0.85 -23.54
CA ALA A 52 2.87 0.00 -22.56
C ALA A 52 2.52 -0.80 -21.31
N THR A 53 2.46 -0.13 -20.15
CA THR A 53 1.96 -0.71 -18.90
C THR A 53 0.86 0.16 -18.28
N PRO A 54 -0.26 -0.45 -17.88
CA PRO A 54 -1.33 0.24 -17.16
C PRO A 54 -1.01 0.40 -15.66
N LEU A 55 0.00 -0.29 -15.15
CA LEU A 55 0.36 -0.25 -13.73
C LEU A 55 0.86 1.13 -13.32
N ARG A 56 0.51 1.53 -12.09
CA ARG A 56 0.91 2.82 -11.47
C ARG A 56 1.56 2.53 -10.12
N PHE A 57 1.30 3.33 -9.08
CA PHE A 57 1.71 2.96 -7.72
C PHE A 57 1.23 1.54 -7.37
N PRO A 58 1.87 0.84 -6.42
CA PRO A 58 1.43 -0.49 -6.02
C PRO A 58 -0.08 -0.53 -5.72
N GLY A 59 -0.78 -1.52 -6.28
CA GLY A 59 -2.24 -1.66 -6.18
C GLY A 59 -3.06 -0.83 -7.17
N GLN A 60 -2.42 0.06 -7.94
CA GLN A 60 -3.10 0.96 -8.86
C GLN A 60 -3.02 0.53 -10.33
N TYR A 61 -4.14 0.67 -11.02
CA TYR A 61 -4.28 0.45 -12.46
C TYR A 61 -4.83 1.71 -13.12
N ALA A 62 -4.17 2.20 -14.16
CA ALA A 62 -4.64 3.38 -14.88
C ALA A 62 -5.92 3.09 -15.67
N ASP A 63 -6.93 3.91 -15.44
CA ASP A 63 -8.17 3.92 -16.20
C ASP A 63 -8.13 5.06 -17.22
N PRO A 64 -7.92 4.76 -18.52
CA PRO A 64 -7.82 5.79 -19.54
C PRO A 64 -9.15 6.49 -19.85
N GLU A 65 -10.29 5.91 -19.49
CA GLU A 65 -11.60 6.53 -19.73
C GLU A 65 -11.85 7.69 -18.77
N SER A 66 -11.53 7.50 -17.48
CA SER A 66 -11.68 8.54 -16.46
C SER A 66 -10.44 9.42 -16.28
N GLY A 67 -9.26 8.95 -16.70
CA GLY A 67 -7.97 9.57 -16.36
C GLY A 67 -7.50 9.31 -14.93
N LEU A 68 -8.29 8.57 -14.14
CA LEU A 68 -7.97 8.21 -12.76
C LEU A 68 -7.22 6.88 -12.70
N ASN A 69 -6.64 6.58 -11.54
CA ASN A 69 -6.05 5.28 -11.26
C ASN A 69 -6.99 4.49 -10.34
N TYR A 70 -7.52 3.37 -10.82
CA TYR A 70 -8.27 2.44 -10.00
C TYR A 70 -7.36 1.81 -8.94
N ASN A 71 -7.70 1.97 -7.66
CA ASN A 71 -6.99 1.43 -6.51
C ASN A 71 -7.96 0.66 -5.60
N TYR A 72 -8.41 -0.49 -6.10
CA TYR A 72 -9.30 -1.45 -5.44
C TYR A 72 -10.56 -0.85 -4.79
N PHE A 73 -10.46 -0.29 -3.57
CA PHE A 73 -11.59 0.35 -2.88
C PHE A 73 -11.85 1.80 -3.32
N ARG A 74 -10.91 2.47 -3.99
CA ARG A 74 -11.01 3.90 -4.36
C ARG A 74 -10.40 4.16 -5.73
N TYR A 75 -10.75 5.31 -6.31
CA TYR A 75 -10.04 5.86 -7.48
C TYR A 75 -9.10 6.97 -7.01
N TYR A 76 -7.83 6.88 -7.39
CA TYR A 76 -6.81 7.88 -7.11
C TYR A 76 -6.69 8.84 -8.28
N ASP A 77 -6.69 10.13 -7.99
CA ASP A 77 -6.46 11.21 -8.93
C ASP A 77 -5.01 11.71 -8.77
N PRO A 78 -4.13 11.45 -9.75
CA PRO A 78 -2.74 11.90 -9.69
C PRO A 78 -2.59 13.41 -9.93
N GLU A 79 -3.58 14.10 -10.53
CA GLU A 79 -3.53 15.56 -10.72
C GLU A 79 -3.74 16.29 -9.40
N THR A 80 -4.70 15.83 -8.59
CA THR A 80 -4.99 16.41 -7.27
C THR A 80 -4.24 15.71 -6.12
N ALA A 81 -3.49 14.65 -6.43
CA ALA A 81 -2.77 13.80 -5.49
C ALA A 81 -3.66 13.18 -4.38
N ARG A 82 -4.92 12.86 -4.69
CA ARG A 82 -5.94 12.46 -3.70
C ARG A 82 -6.85 11.35 -4.22
N TYR A 83 -7.53 10.67 -3.30
CA TYR A 83 -8.63 9.80 -3.69
C TYR A 83 -9.88 10.61 -4.03
N PHE A 84 -10.53 10.21 -5.12
CA PHE A 84 -11.75 10.80 -5.63
C PHE A 84 -12.93 10.60 -4.65
N SER A 85 -13.05 9.41 -4.07
CA SER A 85 -14.04 9.08 -3.04
C SER A 85 -13.44 9.13 -1.63
N PRO A 86 -14.24 9.49 -0.60
CA PRO A 86 -13.80 9.41 0.79
C PRO A 86 -13.52 7.96 1.19
N ASP A 87 -12.61 7.76 2.15
CA ASP A 87 -12.25 6.44 2.67
C ASP A 87 -13.52 5.68 3.11
N PRO A 88 -13.80 4.49 2.57
CA PRO A 88 -14.94 3.67 2.97
C PRO A 88 -14.94 3.31 4.47
N LEU A 89 -13.80 3.45 5.15
CA LEU A 89 -13.67 3.26 6.58
C LEU A 89 -14.08 4.49 7.40
N GLY A 90 -14.41 5.61 6.76
CA GLY A 90 -14.75 6.87 7.41
C GLY A 90 -13.58 7.39 8.25
N LEU A 91 -13.86 7.86 9.46
CA LEU A 91 -12.81 8.33 10.38
C LEU A 91 -11.79 7.25 10.79
N ALA A 92 -12.13 5.97 10.65
CA ALA A 92 -11.17 4.89 10.87
C ALA A 92 -10.10 4.80 9.76
N GLY A 93 -10.33 5.47 8.62
CA GLY A 93 -9.35 5.66 7.56
C GLY A 93 -8.32 6.77 7.87
N GLY A 94 -8.53 7.53 8.94
CA GLY A 94 -7.77 8.74 9.26
C GLY A 94 -8.58 10.02 9.07
N TYR A 95 -8.00 11.15 9.45
CA TYR A 95 -8.69 12.45 9.40
C TYR A 95 -8.86 13.05 8.02
N ALA A 96 -8.05 12.62 7.05
CA ALA A 96 -8.11 13.07 5.68
C ALA A 96 -8.77 11.97 4.83
N PRO A 97 -10.11 11.94 4.70
CA PRO A 97 -10.81 10.83 4.05
C PRO A 97 -10.41 10.66 2.57
N HIS A 98 -9.86 11.69 1.95
CA HIS A 98 -9.42 11.67 0.56
C HIS A 98 -7.89 11.58 0.40
N SER A 99 -7.10 11.45 1.47
CA SER A 99 -5.64 11.39 1.31
C SER A 99 -5.19 10.02 0.79
N TYR A 100 -4.17 10.00 -0.06
CA TYR A 100 -3.48 8.78 -0.47
C TYR A 100 -2.60 8.24 0.67
N VAL A 101 -1.44 8.84 0.85
CA VAL A 101 -0.50 8.59 1.94
C VAL A 101 0.15 9.91 2.37
N PRO A 102 0.64 10.02 3.62
CA PRO A 102 1.39 11.19 4.06
C PRO A 102 2.69 11.46 3.29
N ASN A 103 3.42 10.42 2.86
CA ASN A 103 4.65 10.56 2.08
C ASN A 103 4.75 9.49 0.96
N PRO A 104 4.53 9.86 -0.31
CA PRO A 104 4.46 8.92 -1.44
C PRO A 104 5.83 8.39 -1.87
N LEU A 105 6.93 8.96 -1.37
CA LEU A 105 8.30 8.51 -1.68
C LEU A 105 8.76 7.35 -0.81
N THR A 106 8.02 7.06 0.27
CA THR A 106 8.39 6.01 1.21
C THR A 106 7.20 5.13 1.59
N TRP A 107 5.97 5.61 1.41
CA TRP A 107 4.75 4.94 1.84
C TRP A 107 3.84 4.68 0.64
N LEU A 108 3.01 3.65 0.78
CA LEU A 108 2.11 3.15 -0.24
C LEU A 108 0.75 2.77 0.38
N ASP A 109 -0.31 2.82 -0.41
CA ASP A 109 -1.64 2.30 -0.05
C ASP A 109 -2.14 1.37 -1.18
N PRO A 110 -1.76 0.08 -1.17
CA PRO A 110 -2.08 -0.86 -2.25
C PRO A 110 -3.54 -1.28 -2.36
N LEU A 111 -4.36 -0.90 -1.38
CA LEU A 111 -5.76 -1.32 -1.33
C LEU A 111 -6.72 -0.14 -1.50
N GLY A 112 -6.25 1.10 -1.40
CA GLY A 112 -7.17 2.21 -1.27
C GLY A 112 -7.81 2.25 0.11
N LEU A 113 -7.08 1.92 1.17
CA LEU A 113 -7.53 2.01 2.56
C LEU A 113 -6.41 2.61 3.40
N SER A 114 -6.59 3.85 3.83
CA SER A 114 -5.66 4.48 4.75
C SER A 114 -5.86 3.81 6.12
N LEU A 115 -4.82 3.22 6.71
CA LEU A 115 -5.00 2.28 7.83
C LEU A 115 -5.21 2.94 9.21
N LEU A 116 -5.35 4.27 9.28
CA LEU A 116 -5.52 5.16 10.45
C LEU A 116 -4.31 6.08 10.62
N ASP A 117 -4.54 7.38 10.45
CA ASP A 117 -3.62 8.47 10.80
C ASP A 117 -4.36 9.52 11.63
N VAL A 118 -3.95 9.66 12.89
CA VAL A 118 -4.59 10.48 13.90
C VAL A 118 -3.60 11.51 14.46
N ILE A 119 -3.79 12.81 14.19
CA ILE A 119 -3.09 13.91 14.84
C ILE A 119 -4.06 14.69 15.75
N LYS A 120 -3.88 14.63 17.07
CA LYS A 120 -4.72 15.35 18.04
C LYS A 120 -3.93 15.81 19.25
N ASN A 121 -4.05 17.08 19.61
CA ASN A 121 -3.40 17.68 20.79
C ASN A 121 -1.86 17.45 20.85
N GLY A 122 -1.22 17.36 19.67
CA GLY A 122 0.22 17.06 19.55
C GLY A 122 0.59 15.59 19.78
N VAL A 123 -0.39 14.70 19.89
CA VAL A 123 -0.21 13.24 19.84
C VAL A 123 -0.53 12.78 18.42
N HIS A 124 0.33 11.92 17.88
CA HIS A 124 0.17 11.32 16.55
C HIS A 124 0.06 9.80 16.71
N ILE A 125 -1.02 9.20 16.19
CA ILE A 125 -1.26 7.76 16.21
C ILE A 125 -1.38 7.29 14.78
N VAL A 126 -0.56 6.31 14.40
CA VAL A 126 -0.57 5.79 13.04
C VAL A 126 -0.47 4.28 13.02
N VAL A 127 -1.24 3.65 12.14
CA VAL A 127 -1.13 2.21 11.87
C VAL A 127 -0.45 2.06 10.52
N HIS A 128 0.85 1.78 10.56
CA HIS A 128 1.65 1.56 9.35
C HIS A 128 1.77 0.08 9.02
N GLU A 129 1.75 -0.20 7.71
CA GLU A 129 2.62 -1.25 7.17
C GLU A 129 4.04 -0.90 7.50
N TYR A 130 4.75 -1.69 8.29
CA TYR A 130 6.17 -2.03 8.12
C TYR A 130 6.67 -2.64 9.43
N ASP A 131 6.40 -3.93 9.56
CA ASP A 131 7.28 -4.87 10.28
C ASP A 131 6.76 -6.27 9.93
N ALA A 132 7.42 -6.95 8.99
CA ALA A 132 7.07 -8.33 8.63
C ALA A 132 7.19 -9.29 9.84
N ASP A 133 8.04 -8.92 10.80
CA ASP A 133 8.39 -9.75 11.96
C ASP A 133 7.55 -9.45 13.21
N LYS A 134 6.63 -8.47 13.16
CA LYS A 134 5.77 -8.13 14.31
C LYS A 134 4.30 -8.27 13.98
N PRO A 135 3.46 -8.66 14.97
CA PRO A 135 2.02 -8.52 14.81
C PRO A 135 1.68 -7.06 14.49
N ALA A 136 0.65 -6.88 13.68
CA ALA A 136 0.14 -5.55 13.35
C ALA A 136 -0.05 -4.71 14.62
N HIS A 137 0.37 -3.45 14.57
CA HIS A 137 0.35 -2.54 15.71
C HIS A 137 0.23 -1.08 15.24
N ALA A 138 -0.09 -0.18 16.18
CA ALA A 138 -0.06 1.26 15.94
C ALA A 138 1.17 1.87 16.60
N HIS A 139 1.73 2.91 16.00
CA HIS A 139 2.73 3.79 16.58
C HIS A 139 2.04 5.00 17.20
N VAL A 140 2.40 5.33 18.44
CA VAL A 140 1.97 6.54 19.13
C VAL A 140 3.19 7.41 19.38
N THR A 141 3.22 8.59 18.80
CA THR A 141 4.30 9.57 18.95
C THR A 141 3.75 10.92 19.43
N GLY A 142 4.66 11.83 19.82
CA GLY A 142 4.30 13.15 20.32
C GLY A 142 3.86 13.14 21.79
N ARG A 143 4.18 14.23 22.50
CA ARG A 143 3.87 14.44 23.94
C ARG A 143 4.31 13.27 24.85
N GLY A 144 5.44 12.63 24.52
CA GLY A 144 5.97 11.47 25.22
C GLY A 144 7.04 10.75 24.38
N ARG A 145 7.47 9.57 24.85
CA ARG A 145 8.26 8.65 24.04
C ARG A 145 7.38 8.04 22.95
N GLU A 146 8.00 7.58 21.87
CA GLU A 146 7.33 6.73 20.90
C GLU A 146 6.97 5.39 21.55
N VAL A 147 5.71 4.98 21.37
CA VAL A 147 5.17 3.75 21.95
C VAL A 147 4.43 2.96 20.88
N ARG A 148 4.75 1.68 20.74
CA ARG A 148 3.97 0.75 19.91
C ARG A 148 2.85 0.14 20.73
N ILE A 149 1.62 0.19 20.21
CA ILE A 149 0.42 -0.32 20.89
C ILE A 149 -0.28 -1.40 20.07
N GLY A 150 -0.85 -2.38 20.76
CA GLY A 150 -1.65 -3.44 20.15
C GLY A 150 -3.09 -3.01 19.82
N PRO A 151 -3.90 -3.92 19.24
CA PRO A 151 -5.31 -3.64 18.90
C PRO A 151 -6.20 -3.38 20.12
N ASN A 152 -5.70 -3.62 21.33
CA ASN A 152 -6.37 -3.34 22.59
C ASN A 152 -6.06 -1.92 23.11
N GLY A 153 -5.22 -1.13 22.43
CA GLY A 153 -4.81 0.20 22.87
C GLY A 153 -3.74 0.21 23.96
N TYR A 154 -3.19 -0.95 24.32
CA TYR A 154 -2.13 -1.06 25.32
C TYR A 154 -0.75 -1.20 24.66
N PRO A 155 0.33 -0.71 25.30
CA PRO A 155 1.70 -0.93 24.84
C PRO A 155 1.99 -2.41 24.58
N LEU A 156 2.75 -2.69 23.52
CA LEU A 156 3.28 -4.03 23.27
C LEU A 156 4.32 -4.43 24.33
N HIS A 157 4.69 -5.72 24.34
CA HIS A 157 5.73 -6.22 25.24
C HIS A 157 7.04 -5.41 25.07
N ASN A 158 7.67 -5.03 26.19
CA ASN A 158 8.88 -4.21 26.26
C ASN A 158 8.76 -2.78 25.69
N GLN A 159 7.54 -2.26 25.55
CA GLN A 159 7.32 -0.85 25.25
C GLN A 159 7.10 -0.05 26.55
N PRO A 160 7.53 1.23 26.60
CA PRO A 160 7.25 2.08 27.75
C PRO A 160 5.75 2.38 27.87
N ASP A 161 5.32 2.79 29.06
CA ASP A 161 3.94 3.25 29.27
C ASP A 161 3.65 4.54 28.48
N LEU A 162 2.40 4.66 28.03
CA LEU A 162 1.90 5.88 27.40
C LEU A 162 1.86 7.02 28.42
N SER A 163 2.23 8.23 27.99
CA SER A 163 2.00 9.44 28.79
C SER A 163 0.50 9.65 29.04
N SER A 164 0.13 10.41 30.08
CA SER A 164 -1.29 10.68 30.39
C SER A 164 -2.05 11.25 29.19
N GLN A 165 -1.40 12.12 28.41
CA GLN A 165 -2.00 12.74 27.24
C GLN A 165 -2.11 11.75 26.06
N GLN A 166 -1.07 10.95 25.81
CA GLN A 166 -1.13 9.86 24.82
C GLN A 166 -2.25 8.87 25.17
N ARG A 167 -2.36 8.46 26.43
CA ARG A 167 -3.37 7.51 26.91
C ARG A 167 -4.79 8.04 26.72
N GLN A 168 -5.03 9.34 26.99
CA GLN A 168 -6.33 9.96 26.76
C GLN A 168 -6.74 9.91 25.29
N ILE A 169 -5.82 10.23 24.38
CA ILE A 169 -6.07 10.18 22.93
C ILE A 169 -6.25 8.73 22.46
N VAL A 170 -5.40 7.79 22.90
CA VAL A 170 -5.50 6.37 22.57
C VAL A 170 -6.83 5.78 23.03
N GLU A 171 -7.29 6.09 24.25
CA GLU A 171 -8.60 5.63 24.72
C GLU A 171 -9.74 6.22 23.89
N HIS A 172 -9.64 7.49 23.49
CA HIS A 172 -10.63 8.13 22.63
C HIS A 172 -10.75 7.45 21.25
N TYR A 173 -9.63 7.04 20.64
CA TYR A 173 -9.57 6.39 19.32
C TYR A 173 -9.44 4.85 19.40
N LYS A 174 -9.72 4.24 20.55
CA LYS A 174 -9.43 2.83 20.82
C LYS A 174 -10.16 1.87 19.87
N LYS A 175 -11.38 2.23 19.45
CA LYS A 175 -12.20 1.40 18.56
C LYS A 175 -11.63 1.40 17.14
N GLU A 176 -11.20 2.56 16.68
CA GLU A 176 -10.58 2.83 15.40
C GLU A 176 -9.24 2.10 15.31
N ILE A 177 -8.38 2.28 16.32
CA ILE A 177 -7.09 1.58 16.46
C ILE A 177 -7.31 0.06 16.40
N ARG A 178 -8.26 -0.47 17.18
CA ARG A 178 -8.57 -1.90 17.19
C ARG A 178 -8.95 -2.41 15.80
N LYS A 179 -9.83 -1.70 15.10
CA LYS A 179 -10.33 -2.09 13.78
C LYS A 179 -9.21 -2.08 12.76
N ALA A 180 -8.43 -1.00 12.73
CA ALA A 180 -7.27 -0.82 11.88
C ALA A 180 -6.22 -1.93 12.08
N VAL A 181 -5.74 -2.11 13.31
CA VAL A 181 -4.69 -3.08 13.64
C VAL A 181 -5.14 -4.52 13.34
N ARG A 182 -6.39 -4.89 13.66
CA ARG A 182 -6.90 -6.24 13.33
C ARG A 182 -7.02 -6.47 11.83
N LYS A 183 -7.43 -5.47 11.06
CA LYS A 183 -7.56 -5.58 9.61
C LYS A 183 -6.19 -5.75 8.96
N LEU A 184 -5.20 -4.97 9.40
CA LEU A 184 -3.80 -5.12 8.99
C LEU A 184 -3.27 -6.53 9.33
N GLY A 185 -3.52 -7.03 10.54
CA GLY A 185 -3.10 -8.37 10.94
C GLY A 185 -3.69 -9.49 10.07
N LYS A 186 -4.98 -9.41 9.71
CA LYS A 186 -5.61 -10.37 8.79
C LYS A 186 -5.00 -10.33 7.39
N ARG A 187 -4.66 -9.14 6.89
CA ARG A 187 -4.01 -8.98 5.59
C ARG A 187 -2.61 -9.59 5.58
N ASN A 188 -1.79 -9.32 6.60
CA ASN A 188 -0.44 -9.88 6.70
C ASN A 188 -0.47 -11.42 6.72
N GLN A 189 -1.44 -12.01 7.43
CA GLN A 189 -1.65 -13.46 7.42
C GLN A 189 -2.08 -14.01 6.05
N ALA A 190 -2.94 -13.28 5.31
CA ALA A 190 -3.35 -13.68 3.97
C ALA A 190 -2.18 -13.63 2.98
N ALA A 191 -1.39 -12.56 3.02
CA ALA A 191 -0.19 -12.41 2.18
C ALA A 191 0.85 -13.50 2.46
N GLN A 192 1.11 -13.82 3.73
CA GLN A 192 2.02 -14.91 4.12
C GLN A 192 1.55 -16.26 3.56
N ARG A 193 0.24 -16.57 3.66
CA ARG A 193 -0.33 -17.82 3.12
C ARG A 193 -0.21 -17.92 1.62
N GLU A 194 -0.41 -16.82 0.90
CA GLU A 194 -0.27 -16.77 -0.56
C GLU A 194 1.19 -16.96 -0.99
N GLU A 195 2.13 -16.35 -0.26
CA GLU A 195 3.57 -16.54 -0.50
C GLU A 195 4.01 -17.99 -0.19
N GLU A 196 3.54 -18.58 0.92
CA GLU A 196 3.78 -19.98 1.26
C GLU A 196 3.19 -20.92 0.20
N ALA A 197 1.97 -20.66 -0.27
CA ALA A 197 1.34 -21.43 -1.33
C ALA A 197 2.12 -21.32 -2.66
N ARG A 198 2.61 -20.13 -3.00
CA ARG A 198 3.46 -19.91 -4.18
C ARG A 198 4.79 -20.65 -4.08
N LYS A 199 5.45 -20.61 -2.92
CA LYS A 199 6.69 -21.36 -2.66
C LYS A 199 6.46 -22.87 -2.73
N ALA A 200 5.34 -23.36 -2.19
CA ALA A 200 4.97 -24.76 -2.25
C ALA A 200 4.66 -25.23 -3.69
N ALA A 201 4.03 -24.38 -4.50
CA ALA A 201 3.78 -24.65 -5.91
C ALA A 201 5.08 -24.69 -6.74
N ALA A 202 6.05 -23.82 -6.43
CA ALA A 202 7.35 -23.79 -7.09
C ALA A 202 8.23 -25.02 -6.77
N ASN A 203 8.02 -25.66 -5.61
CA ASN A 203 8.76 -26.86 -5.18
C ASN A 203 8.06 -28.18 -5.53
N LYS A 204 6.95 -28.15 -6.27
CA LYS A 204 6.28 -29.38 -6.73
C LYS A 204 7.10 -29.99 -7.87
N PRO A 205 7.54 -31.26 -7.78
CA PRO A 205 8.27 -31.88 -8.88
C PRO A 205 7.35 -31.98 -10.09
N CYS A 206 7.85 -31.59 -11.26
CA CYS A 206 7.19 -31.91 -12.52
C CYS A 206 7.21 -33.43 -12.66
N ASP A 207 6.05 -34.08 -12.54
CA ASP A 207 5.92 -35.50 -12.90
C ASP A 207 6.30 -35.63 -14.39
N GLY A 208 7.33 -36.45 -14.65
CA GLY A 208 7.88 -36.73 -15.98
C GLY A 208 7.08 -37.73 -16.78
#